data_AF-A0A845ZDD7-F1
#
_entry.id   AF-A0A845ZDD7-F1
#
_cell.length_a   1.000
_cell.length_b   1.000
_cell.length_c   1.000
_cell.angle_alpha   90.00
_cell.angle_beta   90.00
_cell.angle_gamma   90.00
#
_symmetry.space_group_name_H-M   'P 1'
#
loop_
_entity.id
_entity.type
_entity.pdbx_description
1 polymer ?
#
loop_
_entity_poly.entity_id
_entity_poly.type
_entity_poly.pdbx_seq_one_letter_code
_entity_poly.pdbx_strand_id
1 'polypeptide(L)'
;MSVAEFNKKKFIDCLSNIQGVSDKFTASTFANLHIFLSLPSTNQTLWQLIDSGESPSIVIASQQTAGRGQWGRNWESTVGGLYMSVAIAKQYGSTIAPNISISQTPQLTLSSAWGIASSLRDYGVPVQVKWPNDLILEHKKLGGILTETRVNKKKISQAVIGVGINWTNSVPDTGINLQSYYRKQSKSEIFSLEMLAAIVFHGLDFGIKQLLESGIESILPSYQQLLINIGQQIVVEDRIGTIVGVTTNGELRVKFNQDSASPLTQPQISSSEIFLKPGTINLGYGQPIPGSQE
;
A
#
# COMPACT_ATOMS: atom_id res chain seq x y z
N MET A 1 26.26 5.75 17.72
CA MET A 1 25.52 4.48 17.81
C MET A 1 25.57 3.84 16.43
N SER A 2 26.10 2.62 16.31
CA SER A 2 26.06 1.89 15.03
C SER A 2 24.60 1.68 14.63
N VAL A 3 24.25 2.06 13.41
CA VAL A 3 22.95 1.68 12.83
C VAL A 3 22.92 0.16 12.82
N ALA A 4 21.98 -0.44 13.54
CA ALA A 4 21.83 -1.89 13.50
C ALA A 4 21.45 -2.28 12.05
N GLU A 5 22.30 -3.08 11.43
CA GLU A 5 22.07 -3.62 10.09
C GLU A 5 20.84 -4.55 10.12
N PHE A 6 20.04 -4.51 9.06
CA PHE A 6 18.84 -5.35 8.93
C PHE A 6 19.23 -6.83 8.96
N ASN A 7 18.68 -7.60 9.90
CA ASN A 7 19.09 -8.99 10.10
C ASN A 7 18.34 -9.95 9.17
N LYS A 8 19.01 -10.39 8.08
CA LYS A 8 18.45 -11.34 7.10
C LYS A 8 17.89 -12.61 7.74
N LYS A 9 18.65 -13.23 8.66
CA LYS A 9 18.25 -14.49 9.30
C LYS A 9 16.98 -14.29 10.11
N LYS A 10 16.94 -13.24 10.93
CA LYS A 10 15.76 -12.93 11.75
C LYS A 10 14.53 -12.60 10.90
N PHE A 11 14.68 -11.92 9.77
CA PHE A 11 13.58 -11.71 8.82
C PHE A 11 13.01 -13.03 8.30
N ILE A 12 13.87 -13.94 7.85
CA ILE A 12 13.46 -15.28 7.38
C ILE A 12 12.78 -16.05 8.52
N ASP A 13 13.40 -16.09 9.71
CA ASP A 13 12.83 -16.78 10.88
C ASP A 13 11.46 -16.20 11.26
N CYS A 14 11.29 -14.87 11.26
CA CYS A 14 10.00 -14.23 11.52
C CYS A 14 8.96 -14.64 10.47
N LEU A 15 9.31 -14.63 9.19
CA LEU A 15 8.40 -14.95 8.10
C LEU A 15 7.96 -16.42 8.12
N SER A 16 8.87 -17.35 8.42
CA SER A 16 8.54 -18.77 8.58
C SER A 16 7.61 -19.05 9.76
N ASN A 17 7.51 -18.15 10.73
CA ASN A 17 6.63 -18.28 11.90
C ASN A 17 5.24 -17.65 11.71
N ILE A 18 4.96 -16.98 10.59
CA ILE A 18 3.64 -16.41 10.31
C ILE A 18 2.68 -17.55 9.92
N GLN A 19 1.52 -17.63 10.59
CA GLN A 19 0.50 -18.65 10.26
C GLN A 19 0.00 -18.49 8.82
N GLY A 20 -0.23 -19.61 8.12
CA GLY A 20 -0.70 -19.60 6.73
C GLY A 20 0.41 -19.40 5.69
N VAL A 21 1.63 -19.09 6.13
CA VAL A 21 2.85 -19.30 5.35
C VAL A 21 3.15 -20.80 5.35
N SER A 22 2.42 -21.58 4.55
CA SER A 22 2.82 -22.98 4.30
C SER A 22 4.16 -23.01 3.55
N ASP A 23 4.77 -24.20 3.41
CA ASP A 23 6.09 -24.54 2.84
C ASP A 23 6.42 -24.02 1.41
N LYS A 24 5.83 -22.90 0.98
CA LYS A 24 5.85 -22.29 -0.35
C LYS A 24 6.96 -21.26 -0.54
N PHE A 25 7.40 -20.56 0.51
CA PHE A 25 8.61 -19.75 0.43
C PHE A 25 9.81 -20.68 0.56
N THR A 26 10.25 -21.19 -0.59
CA THR A 26 11.44 -22.03 -0.66
C THR A 26 12.70 -21.20 -0.38
N ALA A 27 13.82 -21.87 -0.09
CA ALA A 27 15.13 -21.22 -0.05
C ALA A 27 15.41 -20.35 -1.30
N SER A 28 14.79 -20.66 -2.44
CA SER A 28 14.93 -19.89 -3.68
C SER A 28 14.26 -18.51 -3.65
N THR A 29 13.19 -18.30 -2.89
CA THR A 29 12.56 -16.98 -2.71
C THR A 29 13.52 -16.00 -2.00
N PHE A 30 14.30 -16.50 -1.04
CA PHE A 30 15.25 -15.71 -0.25
C PHE A 30 16.69 -15.76 -0.77
N ALA A 31 16.97 -16.64 -1.74
CA ALA A 31 18.25 -16.67 -2.45
C ALA A 31 18.52 -15.33 -3.14
N ASN A 32 17.47 -14.64 -3.58
CA ASN A 32 17.56 -13.36 -4.30
C ASN A 32 17.04 -12.16 -3.46
N LEU A 33 17.22 -12.22 -2.14
CA LEU A 33 17.03 -11.08 -1.23
C LEU A 33 18.34 -10.29 -1.10
N HIS A 34 18.30 -9.02 -1.51
CA HIS A 34 19.40 -8.07 -1.41
C HIS A 34 19.12 -7.05 -0.30
N ILE A 35 20.09 -6.85 0.59
CA ILE A 35 20.00 -5.91 1.71
C ILE A 35 21.13 -4.89 1.56
N PHE A 36 20.79 -3.62 1.68
CA PHE A 36 21.74 -2.52 1.56
C PHE A 36 21.65 -1.60 2.78
N LEU A 37 22.78 -1.03 3.20
CA LEU A 37 22.77 0.00 4.23
C LEU A 37 22.17 1.32 3.70
N SER A 38 22.56 1.72 2.49
CA SER A 38 22.08 2.95 1.86
C SER A 38 22.14 2.82 0.34
N LEU A 39 21.11 3.32 -0.35
CA LEU A 39 21.01 3.34 -1.80
C LEU A 39 20.03 4.43 -2.27
N PRO A 40 20.00 4.83 -3.56
CA PRO A 40 19.08 5.87 -4.01
C PRO A 40 17.61 5.51 -3.82
N SER A 41 17.18 4.34 -4.30
CA SER A 41 15.81 3.85 -4.11
C SER A 41 15.76 2.33 -4.28
N THR A 42 15.04 1.63 -3.39
CA THR A 42 14.85 0.19 -3.47
C THR A 42 14.13 -0.23 -4.76
N ASN A 43 13.15 0.56 -5.23
CA ASN A 43 12.47 0.32 -6.52
C ASN A 43 13.45 0.41 -7.69
N GLN A 44 14.26 1.47 -7.72
CA GLN A 44 15.24 1.68 -8.79
C GLN A 44 16.29 0.57 -8.80
N THR A 45 16.85 0.25 -7.64
CA THR A 45 17.84 -0.83 -7.51
C THR A 45 17.25 -2.17 -7.95
N LEU A 46 15.99 -2.45 -7.59
CA LEU A 46 15.35 -3.69 -8.00
C LEU A 46 15.15 -3.78 -9.52
N TRP A 47 14.76 -2.69 -10.19
CA TRP A 47 14.71 -2.65 -11.65
C TRP A 47 16.10 -2.84 -12.30
N GLN A 48 17.14 -2.22 -11.74
CA GLN A 48 18.51 -2.35 -12.24
C GLN A 48 19.01 -3.80 -12.16
N LEU A 49 18.71 -4.50 -11.06
CA LEU A 49 19.03 -5.92 -10.90
C LEU A 49 18.21 -6.79 -11.88
N ILE A 50 16.94 -6.46 -12.13
CA ILE A 50 16.15 -7.14 -13.18
C ILE A 50 16.78 -6.93 -14.57
N ASP A 51 17.26 -5.71 -14.86
CA ASP A 51 17.88 -5.34 -16.13
C ASP A 51 19.27 -5.97 -16.34
N SER A 52 20.01 -6.25 -15.26
CA SER A 52 21.29 -6.95 -15.33
C SER A 52 21.13 -8.45 -15.64
N GLY A 53 19.90 -8.95 -15.73
CA GLY A 53 19.60 -10.36 -15.94
C GLY A 53 19.60 -11.19 -14.65
N GLU A 54 19.75 -10.55 -13.48
CA GLU A 54 19.54 -11.21 -12.21
C GLU A 54 18.06 -11.55 -12.01
N SER A 55 17.81 -12.37 -10.99
CA SER A 55 16.47 -12.77 -10.60
C SER A 55 16.05 -12.29 -9.22
N PRO A 56 16.17 -10.98 -8.93
CA PRO A 56 15.93 -10.43 -7.61
C PRO A 56 14.45 -10.56 -7.24
N SER A 57 14.18 -11.05 -6.03
CA SER A 57 12.81 -11.13 -5.52
C SER A 57 12.50 -9.94 -4.62
N ILE A 58 13.48 -9.53 -3.80
CA ILE A 58 13.30 -8.49 -2.77
C ILE A 58 14.57 -7.65 -2.64
N VAL A 59 14.39 -6.33 -2.56
CA VAL A 59 15.44 -5.38 -2.13
C VAL A 59 14.97 -4.68 -0.87
N ILE A 60 15.81 -4.67 0.18
CA ILE A 60 15.59 -3.91 1.42
C ILE A 60 16.76 -2.94 1.61
N ALA A 61 16.48 -1.74 2.10
CA ALA A 61 17.52 -0.82 2.52
C ALA A 61 17.25 -0.22 3.90
N SER A 62 18.31 0.04 4.68
CA SER A 62 18.20 0.78 5.94
C SER A 62 17.94 2.28 5.72
N GLN A 63 18.32 2.82 4.57
CA GLN A 63 18.12 4.20 4.18
C GLN A 63 17.96 4.32 2.66
N GLN A 64 17.12 5.25 2.19
CA GLN A 64 17.14 5.70 0.78
C GLN A 64 17.58 7.17 0.69
N THR A 65 18.51 7.48 -0.21
CA THR A 65 18.98 8.86 -0.43
C THR A 65 18.13 9.64 -1.44
N ALA A 66 17.33 8.93 -2.25
CA ALA A 66 16.42 9.48 -3.25
C ALA A 66 15.09 8.69 -3.27
N GLY A 67 14.55 8.42 -2.07
CA GLY A 67 13.28 7.70 -1.92
C GLY A 67 12.13 8.39 -2.65
N ARG A 68 11.33 7.61 -3.39
CA ARG A 68 10.25 8.12 -4.24
C ARG A 68 8.88 7.69 -3.72
N GLY A 69 7.92 8.60 -3.82
CA GLY A 69 6.49 8.35 -3.72
C GLY A 69 5.80 8.49 -5.07
N GLN A 70 4.47 8.37 -5.08
CA GLN A 70 3.68 8.57 -6.29
C GLN A 70 3.75 10.02 -6.80
N TRP A 71 3.60 10.17 -8.12
CA TRP A 71 3.55 11.47 -8.80
C TRP A 71 4.75 12.38 -8.51
N GLY A 72 5.95 11.80 -8.45
CA GLY A 72 7.21 12.54 -8.28
C GLY A 72 7.45 13.10 -6.88
N ARG A 73 6.60 12.76 -5.89
CA ARG A 73 6.81 13.18 -4.51
C ARG A 73 8.02 12.44 -3.91
N ASN A 74 8.72 13.09 -2.99
CA ASN A 74 9.81 12.47 -2.24
C ASN A 74 9.26 11.65 -1.06
N TRP A 75 9.87 10.50 -0.80
CA TRP A 75 9.63 9.70 0.39
C TRP A 75 10.85 9.77 1.31
N GLU A 76 10.72 10.49 2.42
CA GLU A 76 11.79 10.60 3.40
C GLU A 76 12.10 9.22 3.99
N SER A 77 13.34 8.75 3.76
CA SER A 77 13.74 7.38 4.03
C SER A 77 14.95 7.31 4.94
N THR A 78 14.88 7.97 6.10
CA THR A 78 15.95 7.97 7.11
C THR A 78 16.03 6.64 7.85
N VAL A 79 17.15 6.37 8.52
CA VAL A 79 17.32 5.13 9.29
C VAL A 79 16.20 4.94 10.30
N GLY A 80 15.67 3.71 10.36
CA GLY A 80 14.61 3.32 11.28
C GLY A 80 13.24 3.14 10.63
N GLY A 81 13.10 3.28 9.31
CA GLY A 81 11.92 2.84 8.57
C GLY A 81 12.15 1.51 7.85
N LEU A 82 11.06 0.88 7.42
CA LEU A 82 11.09 -0.23 6.46
C LEU A 82 11.02 0.35 5.05
N TYR A 83 12.04 0.06 4.25
CA TYR A 83 12.07 0.38 2.81
C TYR A 83 12.33 -0.90 2.05
N MET A 84 11.28 -1.44 1.43
CA MET A 84 11.30 -2.74 0.78
C MET A 84 10.67 -2.63 -0.61
N SER A 85 11.29 -3.27 -1.61
CA SER A 85 10.70 -3.43 -2.93
C SER A 85 10.65 -4.90 -3.31
N VAL A 86 9.53 -5.33 -3.88
CA VAL A 86 9.28 -6.72 -4.25
C VAL A 86 8.98 -6.82 -5.74
N ALA A 87 9.62 -7.77 -6.42
CA ALA A 87 9.41 -8.03 -7.83
C ALA A 87 8.25 -9.01 -8.01
N ILE A 88 7.28 -8.63 -8.85
CA ILE A 88 6.13 -9.48 -9.20
C ILE A 88 6.31 -9.95 -10.64
N ALA A 89 6.84 -11.17 -10.79
CA ALA A 89 6.94 -11.86 -12.07
C ALA A 89 7.04 -13.39 -11.89
N LYS A 90 6.61 -14.14 -12.91
CA LYS A 90 6.61 -15.63 -12.95
C LYS A 90 7.97 -16.27 -12.65
N GLN A 91 9.05 -15.55 -12.92
CA GLN A 91 10.42 -16.06 -12.86
C GLN A 91 11.13 -15.83 -11.52
N TYR A 92 10.50 -15.13 -10.56
CA TYR A 92 11.13 -14.71 -9.29
C TYR A 92 10.51 -15.33 -8.04
N GLY A 93 9.88 -16.51 -8.20
CA GLY A 93 9.24 -17.25 -7.11
C GLY A 93 7.78 -16.89 -6.85
N SER A 94 7.24 -15.86 -7.51
CA SER A 94 5.80 -15.67 -7.64
C SER A 94 5.30 -16.65 -8.71
N THR A 95 4.43 -17.59 -8.34
CA THR A 95 3.97 -18.70 -9.21
C THR A 95 3.17 -18.24 -10.45
N ILE A 96 2.90 -16.94 -10.63
CA ILE A 96 1.96 -16.44 -11.63
C ILE A 96 2.49 -15.13 -12.23
N ALA A 97 2.70 -15.09 -13.56
CA ALA A 97 2.88 -13.81 -14.26
C ALA A 97 1.57 -13.02 -14.15
N PRO A 98 1.59 -11.71 -13.84
CA PRO A 98 0.38 -10.92 -13.93
C PRO A 98 -0.07 -10.90 -15.39
N ASN A 99 -1.03 -11.75 -15.77
CA ASN A 99 -1.78 -11.60 -17.03
C ASN A 99 -2.82 -10.47 -16.88
N ILE A 100 -2.40 -9.39 -16.23
CA ILE A 100 -3.20 -8.24 -15.83
C ILE A 100 -3.07 -7.21 -16.95
N SER A 101 -4.21 -6.67 -17.41
CA SER A 101 -4.23 -5.56 -18.35
C SER A 101 -3.54 -4.34 -17.74
N ILE A 102 -2.87 -3.51 -18.54
CA ILE A 102 -2.31 -2.23 -18.05
C ILE A 102 -3.38 -1.38 -17.35
N SER A 103 -4.63 -1.42 -17.82
CA SER A 103 -5.76 -0.71 -17.23
C SER A 103 -6.08 -1.15 -15.79
N GLN A 104 -5.60 -2.32 -15.38
CA GLN A 104 -5.80 -2.92 -14.07
C GLN A 104 -4.59 -2.71 -13.14
N THR A 105 -3.58 -1.91 -13.53
CA THR A 105 -2.46 -1.53 -12.65
C THR A 105 -2.91 -1.03 -11.27
N PRO A 106 -4.00 -0.23 -11.12
CA PRO A 106 -4.48 0.18 -9.80
C PRO A 106 -4.85 -1.00 -8.90
N GLN A 107 -5.31 -2.12 -9.45
CA GLN A 107 -5.70 -3.30 -8.67
C GLN A 107 -4.51 -3.88 -7.89
N LEU A 108 -3.29 -3.85 -8.46
CA LEU A 108 -2.08 -4.25 -7.75
C LEU A 108 -1.85 -3.39 -6.50
N THR A 109 -2.05 -2.08 -6.61
CA THR A 109 -1.89 -1.16 -5.48
C THR A 109 -2.96 -1.38 -4.42
N LEU A 110 -4.23 -1.54 -4.83
CA LEU A 110 -5.34 -1.79 -3.89
C LEU A 110 -5.18 -3.11 -3.15
N SER A 111 -4.84 -4.19 -3.86
CA SER A 111 -4.65 -5.50 -3.26
C SER A 111 -3.44 -5.53 -2.32
N SER A 112 -2.35 -4.85 -2.69
CA SER A 112 -1.19 -4.65 -1.82
C SER A 112 -1.56 -3.90 -0.54
N ALA A 113 -2.28 -2.79 -0.67
CA ALA A 113 -2.73 -1.99 0.48
C ALA A 113 -3.65 -2.78 1.40
N TRP A 114 -4.62 -3.49 0.84
CA TRP A 114 -5.53 -4.35 1.60
C TRP A 114 -4.79 -5.48 2.31
N GLY A 115 -3.92 -6.20 1.60
CA GLY A 115 -3.19 -7.33 2.18
C GLY A 115 -2.27 -6.91 3.32
N ILE A 116 -1.47 -5.85 3.11
CA ILE A 116 -0.59 -5.30 4.15
C ILE A 116 -1.39 -4.78 5.35
N ALA A 117 -2.47 -4.02 5.10
CA ALA A 117 -3.28 -3.48 6.18
C ALA A 117 -3.98 -4.59 6.97
N SER A 118 -4.51 -5.62 6.30
CA SER A 118 -5.16 -6.76 6.95
C SER A 118 -4.17 -7.53 7.82
N SER A 119 -2.99 -7.87 7.28
CA SER A 119 -1.97 -8.57 8.07
C SER A 119 -1.47 -7.74 9.26
N LEU A 120 -1.30 -6.42 9.13
CA LEU A 120 -0.93 -5.58 10.30
C LEU A 120 -2.02 -5.55 11.37
N ARG A 121 -3.30 -5.64 10.99
CA ARG A 121 -4.43 -5.69 11.92
C ARG A 121 -4.49 -7.01 12.68
N ASP A 122 -4.07 -8.11 12.09
CA ASP A 122 -3.96 -9.41 12.78
C ASP A 122 -2.92 -9.37 13.92
N TYR A 123 -1.98 -8.41 13.87
CA TYR A 123 -1.00 -8.11 14.93
C TYR A 123 -1.37 -6.86 15.76
N GLY A 124 -2.66 -6.54 15.85
CA GLY A 124 -3.19 -5.48 16.73
C GLY A 124 -2.87 -4.04 16.31
N VAL A 125 -2.43 -3.82 15.06
CA VAL A 125 -2.22 -2.47 14.51
C VAL A 125 -3.43 -2.11 13.65
N PRO A 126 -4.33 -1.19 14.08
CA PRO A 126 -5.59 -0.88 13.41
C PRO A 126 -5.39 -0.01 12.15
N VAL A 127 -4.57 -0.49 11.22
CA VAL A 127 -4.25 0.21 9.97
C VAL A 127 -5.52 0.37 9.13
N GLN A 128 -5.67 1.55 8.56
CA GLN A 128 -6.65 1.90 7.55
C GLN A 128 -5.94 2.26 6.25
N VAL A 129 -6.68 2.38 5.16
CA VAL A 129 -6.16 2.77 3.85
C VAL A 129 -6.74 4.12 3.47
N LYS A 130 -5.88 5.06 3.06
CA LYS A 130 -6.29 6.26 2.35
C LYS A 130 -6.02 6.06 0.87
N TRP A 131 -7.06 6.21 0.06
CA TRP A 131 -6.96 5.95 -1.37
C TRP A 131 -5.93 6.88 -2.03
N PRO A 132 -5.13 6.38 -3.00
CA PRO A 132 -5.14 5.00 -3.50
C PRO A 132 -4.16 4.04 -2.80
N ASN A 133 -3.24 4.53 -1.97
CA ASN A 133 -2.01 3.79 -1.67
C ASN A 133 -1.37 4.08 -0.30
N ASP A 134 -1.98 4.94 0.53
CA ASP A 134 -1.40 5.34 1.80
C ASP A 134 -1.94 4.46 2.94
N LEU A 135 -1.04 3.95 3.78
CA LEU A 135 -1.39 3.24 5.01
C LEU A 135 -1.49 4.26 6.14
N ILE A 136 -2.61 4.25 6.85
CA ILE A 136 -2.97 5.23 7.87
C ILE A 136 -3.11 4.55 9.24
N LEU A 137 -2.58 5.20 10.27
CA LEU A 137 -2.74 4.82 11.66
C LEU A 137 -3.01 6.08 12.48
N GLU A 138 -4.03 6.08 13.33
CA GLU A 138 -4.48 7.27 14.09
C GLU A 138 -4.65 8.52 13.20
N HIS A 139 -5.22 8.37 11.99
CA HIS A 139 -5.44 9.44 11.01
C HIS A 139 -4.15 10.09 10.47
N LYS A 140 -2.98 9.54 10.78
CA LYS A 140 -1.67 9.97 10.30
C LYS A 140 -1.06 8.94 9.37
N LYS A 141 -0.16 9.39 8.50
CA LYS A 141 0.51 8.50 7.55
C LYS A 141 1.49 7.57 8.25
N LEU A 142 1.21 6.28 8.23
CA LEU A 142 2.10 5.23 8.68
C LEU A 142 3.06 4.79 7.57
N GLY A 143 2.57 4.71 6.33
CA GLY A 143 3.34 4.19 5.21
C GLY A 143 2.70 4.51 3.86
N GLY A 144 3.35 4.06 2.80
CA GLY A 144 2.87 4.22 1.44
C GLY A 144 3.38 3.14 0.51
N ILE A 145 2.62 2.92 -0.57
CA ILE A 145 2.92 1.91 -1.59
C ILE A 145 3.16 2.60 -2.93
N LEU A 146 4.21 2.19 -3.63
CA LEU A 146 4.56 2.65 -4.97
C LEU A 146 4.69 1.47 -5.93
N THR A 147 3.70 1.30 -6.79
CA THR A 147 3.68 0.30 -7.85
C THR A 147 4.25 0.90 -9.13
N GLU A 148 5.31 0.31 -9.65
CA GLU A 148 5.88 0.61 -10.97
C GLU A 148 5.71 -0.63 -11.87
N THR A 149 5.33 -0.46 -13.13
CA THR A 149 5.07 -1.58 -14.05
C THR A 149 5.81 -1.42 -15.37
N ARG A 150 6.18 -2.55 -15.97
CA ARG A 150 6.57 -2.64 -17.38
C ARG A 150 5.45 -3.33 -18.15
N VAL A 151 5.18 -2.85 -19.35
CA VAL A 151 4.03 -3.27 -20.14
C VAL A 151 4.51 -3.80 -21.49
N ASN A 152 3.99 -4.97 -21.87
CA ASN A 152 4.17 -5.55 -23.18
C ASN A 152 2.79 -5.91 -23.77
N LYS A 153 2.50 -5.48 -25.00
CA LYS A 153 1.20 -5.72 -25.68
C LYS A 153 -0.03 -5.39 -24.81
N LYS A 154 0.00 -4.23 -24.14
CA LYS A 154 -1.05 -3.75 -23.20
C LYS A 154 -1.26 -4.60 -21.94
N LYS A 155 -0.37 -5.55 -21.65
CA LYS A 155 -0.38 -6.37 -20.43
C LYS A 155 0.83 -6.04 -19.59
N ILE A 156 0.67 -6.08 -18.27
CA ILE A 156 1.78 -5.91 -17.33
C ILE A 156 2.68 -7.14 -17.48
N SER A 157 3.91 -6.95 -17.97
CA SER A 157 4.88 -8.05 -18.07
C SER A 157 5.62 -8.28 -16.75
N GLN A 158 5.88 -7.19 -16.03
CA GLN A 158 6.59 -7.17 -14.75
C GLN A 158 6.07 -6.00 -13.92
N ALA A 159 6.06 -6.16 -12.60
CA ALA A 159 5.83 -5.06 -11.67
C ALA A 159 6.86 -5.07 -10.54
N VAL A 160 7.17 -3.88 -10.03
CA VAL A 160 7.92 -3.67 -8.80
C VAL A 160 7.02 -2.91 -7.85
N ILE A 161 6.79 -3.47 -6.66
CA ILE A 161 5.98 -2.86 -5.62
C ILE A 161 6.90 -2.45 -4.47
N GLY A 162 7.09 -1.13 -4.34
CA GLY A 162 7.79 -0.52 -3.24
C GLY A 162 6.84 -0.25 -2.07
N VAL A 163 7.29 -0.59 -0.87
CA VAL A 163 6.58 -0.37 0.38
C VAL A 163 7.49 0.37 1.35
N GLY A 164 7.04 1.54 1.79
CA GLY A 164 7.67 2.32 2.85
C GLY A 164 6.79 2.32 4.09
N ILE A 165 7.31 1.90 5.25
CA ILE A 165 6.59 1.98 6.54
C ILE A 165 7.46 2.63 7.60
N ASN A 166 6.89 3.59 8.32
CA ASN A 166 7.54 4.26 9.44
C ASN A 166 7.55 3.36 10.67
N TRP A 167 8.73 3.02 11.17
CA TRP A 167 8.90 2.13 12.34
C TRP A 167 9.39 2.90 13.57
N THR A 168 10.64 3.37 13.54
CA THR A 168 11.29 4.19 14.59
C THR A 168 11.87 5.49 14.05
N ASN A 169 11.91 5.67 12.72
CA ASN A 169 12.39 6.88 12.08
C ASN A 169 11.58 8.12 12.49
N SER A 170 12.20 9.28 12.37
CA SER A 170 11.49 10.56 12.50
C SER A 170 10.48 10.72 11.37
N VAL A 171 9.35 11.35 11.70
CA VAL A 171 8.24 11.59 10.78
C VAL A 171 7.74 13.03 10.97
N PRO A 172 7.18 13.67 9.93
CA PRO A 172 6.52 14.97 10.09
C PRO A 172 5.22 14.84 10.90
N ASP A 173 4.62 15.97 11.28
CA ASP A 173 3.38 15.99 12.09
C ASP A 173 2.20 15.23 11.49
N THR A 174 2.16 15.16 10.16
CA THR A 174 1.15 14.43 9.37
C THR A 174 1.41 12.92 9.33
N GLY A 175 2.55 12.46 9.85
CA GLY A 175 2.98 11.07 9.91
C GLY A 175 2.97 10.49 11.32
N ILE A 176 3.02 9.17 11.39
CA ILE A 176 3.19 8.39 12.62
C ILE A 176 4.17 7.25 12.35
N ASN A 177 4.98 6.90 13.34
CA ASN A 177 5.79 5.69 13.31
C ASN A 177 5.24 4.65 14.29
N LEU A 178 5.42 3.37 13.98
CA LEU A 178 4.79 2.30 14.73
C LEU A 178 5.25 2.23 16.20
N GLN A 179 6.51 2.61 16.49
CA GLN A 179 7.00 2.70 17.88
C GLN A 179 6.25 3.76 18.69
N SER A 180 5.95 4.93 18.10
CA SER A 180 5.21 6.00 18.78
C SER A 180 3.76 5.61 19.08
N TYR A 181 3.14 4.80 18.21
CA TYR A 181 1.85 4.19 18.48
C TYR A 181 1.94 3.23 19.67
N TYR A 182 2.89 2.29 19.65
CA TYR A 182 3.03 1.29 20.73
C TYR A 182 3.38 1.89 22.09
N ARG A 183 4.04 3.05 22.17
CA ARG A 183 4.26 3.76 23.44
C ARG A 183 2.95 4.13 24.16
N LYS A 184 1.84 4.24 23.44
CA LYS A 184 0.50 4.51 23.99
C LYS A 184 -0.28 3.23 24.35
N GLN A 185 0.23 2.06 23.95
CA GLN A 185 -0.44 0.77 24.11
C GLN A 185 0.16 -0.02 25.28
N SER A 186 -0.63 -0.92 25.86
CA SER A 186 -0.18 -1.81 26.93
C SER A 186 0.71 -2.96 26.45
N LYS A 187 0.64 -3.30 25.16
CA LYS A 187 1.38 -4.40 24.54
C LYS A 187 1.81 -4.03 23.12
N SER A 188 3.01 -4.47 22.75
CA SER A 188 3.54 -4.41 21.38
C SER A 188 3.59 -5.83 20.83
N GLU A 189 2.92 -6.11 19.71
CA GLU A 189 2.97 -7.44 19.08
C GLU A 189 4.10 -7.53 18.05
N ILE A 190 4.43 -6.40 17.40
CA ILE A 190 5.58 -6.27 16.51
C ILE A 190 6.70 -5.64 17.32
N PHE A 191 7.84 -6.33 17.46
CA PHE A 191 8.96 -5.90 18.31
C PHE A 191 10.27 -5.71 17.56
N SER A 192 10.28 -5.85 16.23
CA SER A 192 11.45 -5.60 15.41
C SER A 192 11.12 -5.22 13.98
N LEU A 193 12.07 -4.56 13.31
CA LEU A 193 11.95 -4.18 11.91
C LEU A 193 11.87 -5.40 10.99
N GLU A 194 12.58 -6.48 11.32
CA GLU A 194 12.52 -7.74 10.59
C GLU A 194 11.16 -8.42 10.69
N MET A 195 10.54 -8.40 11.87
CA MET A 195 9.18 -8.91 12.05
C MET A 195 8.17 -8.06 11.28
N LEU A 196 8.30 -6.72 11.33
CA LEU A 196 7.47 -5.83 10.51
C LEU A 196 7.63 -6.16 9.02
N ALA A 197 8.87 -6.30 8.53
CA ALA A 197 9.14 -6.64 7.15
C ALA A 197 8.51 -7.99 6.75
N ALA A 198 8.57 -8.99 7.62
CA ALA A 198 7.97 -10.30 7.40
C ALA A 198 6.44 -10.20 7.26
N ILE A 199 5.77 -9.49 8.17
CA ILE A 199 4.32 -9.29 8.14
C ILE A 199 3.90 -8.52 6.88
N VAL A 200 4.65 -7.47 6.53
CA VAL A 200 4.38 -6.66 5.33
C VAL A 200 4.58 -7.45 4.05
N PHE A 201 5.66 -8.24 3.97
CA PHE A 201 5.91 -9.10 2.82
C PHE A 201 4.81 -10.16 2.68
N HIS A 202 4.43 -10.81 3.79
CA HIS A 202 3.33 -11.78 3.81
C HIS A 202 2.01 -11.14 3.35
N GLY A 203 1.64 -9.99 3.90
CA GLY A 203 0.41 -9.28 3.51
C GLY A 203 0.41 -8.85 2.05
N LEU A 204 1.56 -8.39 1.54
CA LEU A 204 1.72 -8.07 0.12
C LEU A 204 1.51 -9.31 -0.76
N ASP A 205 2.20 -10.42 -0.47
CA ASP A 205 2.08 -11.67 -1.22
C ASP A 205 0.64 -12.20 -1.19
N PHE A 206 0.01 -12.21 -0.01
CA PHE A 206 -1.38 -12.61 0.17
C PHE A 206 -2.33 -11.77 -0.68
N GLY A 207 -2.21 -10.43 -0.63
CA GLY A 207 -3.04 -9.53 -1.41
C GLY A 207 -2.90 -9.75 -2.92
N ILE A 208 -1.67 -9.89 -3.41
CA ILE A 208 -1.39 -10.15 -4.83
C ILE A 208 -1.92 -11.52 -5.26
N LYS A 209 -1.74 -12.55 -4.45
CA LYS A 209 -2.25 -13.89 -4.72
C LYS A 209 -3.78 -13.90 -4.80
N GLN A 210 -4.46 -13.27 -3.85
CA GLN A 210 -5.92 -13.15 -3.89
C GLN A 210 -6.41 -12.43 -5.15
N LEU A 211 -5.71 -11.37 -5.57
CA LEU A 211 -6.05 -10.66 -6.81
C LEU A 211 -5.92 -11.58 -8.04
N LEU A 212 -4.85 -12.36 -8.10
CA LEU A 212 -4.56 -13.23 -9.24
C LEU A 212 -5.47 -14.47 -9.30
N GLU A 213 -5.83 -15.03 -8.14
CA GLU A 213 -6.64 -16.25 -8.06
C GLU A 213 -8.14 -15.97 -8.07
N SER A 214 -8.58 -14.89 -7.42
CA SER A 214 -10.01 -14.60 -7.17
C SER A 214 -10.50 -13.27 -7.77
N GLY A 215 -9.62 -12.46 -8.36
CA GLY A 215 -9.99 -11.18 -8.96
C GLY A 215 -10.22 -10.07 -7.92
N ILE A 216 -10.29 -8.82 -8.41
CA ILE A 216 -10.45 -7.64 -7.55
C ILE A 216 -11.80 -7.62 -6.83
N GLU A 217 -12.83 -8.21 -7.44
CA GLU A 217 -14.19 -8.30 -6.90
C GLU A 217 -14.22 -9.00 -5.55
N SER A 218 -13.32 -9.96 -5.31
CA SER A 218 -13.19 -10.67 -4.05
C SER A 218 -12.56 -9.81 -2.93
N ILE A 219 -11.70 -8.86 -3.29
CA ILE A 219 -10.93 -8.02 -2.37
C ILE A 219 -11.67 -6.72 -2.04
N LEU A 220 -12.35 -6.16 -3.05
CA LEU A 220 -12.91 -4.81 -2.98
C LEU A 220 -13.84 -4.58 -1.78
N PRO A 221 -14.75 -5.50 -1.39
CA PRO A 221 -15.58 -5.31 -0.20
C PRO A 221 -14.76 -5.10 1.07
N SER A 222 -13.74 -5.93 1.31
CA SER A 222 -12.86 -5.82 2.47
C SER A 222 -11.92 -4.62 2.39
N TYR A 223 -11.43 -4.27 1.19
CA TYR A 223 -10.69 -3.02 0.98
C TYR A 223 -11.54 -1.80 1.36
N GLN A 224 -12.80 -1.74 0.94
CA GLN A 224 -13.68 -0.60 1.21
C GLN A 224 -13.98 -0.44 2.71
N GLN A 225 -14.02 -1.54 3.49
CA GLN A 225 -14.14 -1.47 4.95
C GLN A 225 -12.94 -0.82 5.63
N LEU A 226 -11.76 -0.85 5.00
CA LEU A 226 -10.55 -0.20 5.50
C LEU A 226 -10.38 1.23 4.99
N LEU A 227 -11.23 1.68 4.06
CA LEU A 227 -11.07 2.98 3.41
C LEU A 227 -11.48 4.12 4.34
N ILE A 228 -10.50 4.90 4.80
CA ILE A 228 -10.72 6.01 5.76
C ILE A 228 -11.48 7.19 5.13
N ASN A 229 -11.46 7.32 3.80
CA ASN A 229 -12.05 8.45 3.10
C ASN A 229 -13.56 8.30 2.86
N ILE A 230 -14.18 7.16 3.20
CA ILE A 230 -15.63 6.99 3.05
C ILE A 230 -16.38 8.08 3.83
N GLY A 231 -17.36 8.72 3.19
CA GLY A 231 -18.14 9.80 3.79
C GLY A 231 -17.44 11.17 3.78
N GLN A 232 -16.17 11.26 3.41
CA GLN A 232 -15.48 12.54 3.29
C GLN A 232 -16.08 13.36 2.14
N GLN A 233 -16.40 14.62 2.42
CA GLN A 233 -16.78 15.60 1.40
C GLN A 233 -15.54 16.15 0.70
N ILE A 234 -15.63 16.26 -0.62
CA ILE A 234 -14.59 16.83 -1.48
C ILE A 234 -15.23 17.77 -2.49
N VAL A 235 -14.44 18.73 -2.98
CA VAL A 235 -14.86 19.61 -4.07
C VAL A 235 -14.26 19.09 -5.36
N VAL A 236 -15.12 18.87 -6.37
CA VAL A 236 -14.72 18.45 -7.71
C VAL A 236 -15.49 19.32 -8.70
N GLU A 237 -14.77 20.03 -9.57
CA GLU A 237 -15.38 20.94 -10.56
C GLU A 237 -16.40 21.90 -9.90
N ASP A 238 -15.98 22.54 -8.79
CA ASP A 238 -16.78 23.49 -8.00
C ASP A 238 -18.07 22.92 -7.36
N ARG A 239 -18.25 21.60 -7.36
CA ARG A 239 -19.38 20.93 -6.71
C ARG A 239 -18.92 20.09 -5.51
N ILE A 240 -19.73 20.06 -4.46
CA ILE A 240 -19.49 19.23 -3.28
C ILE A 240 -20.00 17.81 -3.55
N GLY A 241 -19.09 16.84 -3.49
CA GLY A 241 -19.39 15.43 -3.59
C GLY A 241 -18.90 14.66 -2.35
N THR A 242 -19.54 13.54 -2.07
CA THR A 242 -19.19 12.63 -0.97
C THR A 242 -18.51 11.39 -1.54
N ILE A 243 -17.39 10.98 -0.96
CA ILE A 243 -16.71 9.74 -1.33
C ILE A 243 -17.55 8.55 -0.86
N VAL A 244 -17.94 7.67 -1.79
CA VAL A 244 -18.81 6.52 -1.54
C VAL A 244 -18.16 5.17 -1.80
N GLY A 245 -16.92 5.14 -2.28
CA GLY A 245 -16.18 3.88 -2.49
C GLY A 245 -15.11 3.97 -3.55
N VAL A 246 -14.73 2.80 -4.07
CA VAL A 246 -13.74 2.65 -5.14
C VAL A 246 -14.28 1.65 -6.16
N THR A 247 -14.06 1.86 -7.46
CA THR A 247 -14.47 0.93 -8.51
C THR A 247 -13.53 -0.27 -8.61
N THR A 248 -13.91 -1.31 -9.34
CA THR A 248 -13.02 -2.44 -9.67
C THR A 248 -11.80 -2.03 -10.51
N ASN A 249 -11.85 -0.86 -11.17
CA ASN A 249 -10.71 -0.27 -11.89
C ASN A 249 -9.82 0.61 -10.99
N GLY A 250 -10.18 0.76 -9.71
CA GLY A 250 -9.47 1.55 -8.73
C GLY A 250 -9.72 3.05 -8.77
N GLU A 251 -10.81 3.48 -9.41
CA GLU A 251 -11.24 4.87 -9.43
C GLU A 251 -12.03 5.20 -8.17
N LEU A 252 -11.80 6.38 -7.60
CA LEU A 252 -12.55 6.87 -6.45
C LEU A 252 -13.98 7.22 -6.88
N ARG A 253 -14.98 6.66 -6.21
CA ARG A 253 -16.40 6.92 -6.47
C ARG A 253 -16.85 8.10 -5.64
N VAL A 254 -17.42 9.10 -6.29
CA VAL A 254 -17.88 10.33 -5.66
C VAL A 254 -19.31 10.59 -6.06
N LYS A 255 -20.21 10.71 -5.07
CA LYS A 255 -21.62 10.99 -5.26
C LYS A 255 -21.89 12.45 -4.95
N PHE A 256 -22.45 13.21 -5.90
CA PHE A 256 -22.85 14.59 -5.64
C PHE A 256 -24.14 14.65 -4.83
N ASN A 257 -24.19 15.61 -3.90
CA ASN A 257 -25.43 15.95 -3.22
C ASN A 257 -26.38 16.55 -4.26
N GLN A 258 -27.68 16.22 -4.19
CA GLN A 258 -28.66 16.93 -5.00
C GLN A 258 -28.65 18.40 -4.57
N ASP A 259 -28.50 19.32 -5.52
CA ASP A 259 -28.87 20.71 -5.26
C ASP A 259 -30.31 20.70 -4.75
N SER A 260 -30.57 21.42 -3.66
CA SER A 260 -31.92 21.70 -3.18
C SER A 260 -32.60 22.64 -4.17
N ALA A 261 -32.91 22.14 -5.36
CA ALA A 261 -33.69 22.84 -6.36
C ALA A 261 -35.18 22.73 -6.01
N SER A 262 -35.73 23.89 -5.67
CA SER A 262 -37.13 24.34 -5.55
C SER A 262 -38.28 23.36 -5.92
N PRO A 263 -39.46 23.40 -5.22
CA PRO A 263 -40.49 22.34 -5.22
C PRO A 263 -41.31 22.13 -6.50
N LEU A 264 -40.86 22.56 -7.69
CA LEU A 264 -41.71 22.61 -8.88
C LEU A 264 -40.96 22.12 -10.13
N THR A 265 -40.71 20.82 -10.23
CA THR A 265 -40.82 20.02 -11.48
C THR A 265 -40.53 18.54 -11.19
N GLN A 266 -41.11 17.67 -12.00
CA GLN A 266 -41.26 16.21 -11.83
C GLN A 266 -39.97 15.43 -11.45
N PRO A 267 -40.08 14.32 -10.68
CA PRO A 267 -38.94 13.58 -10.17
C PRO A 267 -38.40 12.57 -11.20
N GLN A 268 -37.39 12.97 -11.97
CA GLN A 268 -36.38 12.04 -12.47
C GLN A 268 -35.01 12.68 -12.32
N ILE A 269 -34.43 12.58 -11.12
CA ILE A 269 -33.07 13.08 -10.85
C ILE A 269 -32.25 11.91 -10.31
N SER A 270 -31.55 11.20 -11.21
CA SER A 270 -30.58 10.21 -10.79
C SER A 270 -29.44 10.92 -10.06
N SER A 271 -29.03 10.43 -8.89
CA SER A 271 -27.81 10.89 -8.27
C SER A 271 -26.64 10.60 -9.22
N SER A 272 -25.95 11.64 -9.68
CA SER A 272 -24.77 11.45 -10.54
C SER A 272 -23.57 11.04 -9.68
N GLU A 273 -23.03 9.84 -9.95
CA GLU A 273 -21.71 9.45 -9.49
C GLU A 273 -20.67 9.81 -10.56
N ILE A 274 -19.49 10.25 -10.13
CA ILE A 274 -18.31 10.35 -10.97
C ILE A 274 -17.21 9.42 -10.47
N PHE A 275 -16.25 9.14 -11.34
CA PHE A 275 -15.12 8.25 -11.06
C PHE A 275 -13.82 9.00 -11.29
N LEU A 276 -13.05 9.18 -10.21
CA LEU A 276 -11.78 9.90 -10.25
C LEU A 276 -10.62 8.91 -10.30
N LYS A 277 -9.74 9.07 -11.28
CA LYS A 277 -8.54 8.22 -11.42
C LYS A 277 -7.49 8.57 -10.35
N PRO A 278 -6.69 7.59 -9.89
CA PRO A 278 -5.55 7.86 -9.02
C PRO A 278 -4.70 9.05 -9.51
N GLY A 279 -4.50 10.04 -8.64
CA GLY A 279 -3.68 11.22 -8.91
C GLY A 279 -4.43 12.47 -9.37
N THR A 280 -5.75 12.38 -9.59
CA THR A 280 -6.55 13.56 -9.96
C THR A 280 -6.93 14.44 -8.78
N ILE A 281 -6.86 13.92 -7.55
CA ILE A 281 -7.20 14.65 -6.33
C ILE A 281 -6.27 14.26 -5.17
N ASN A 282 -6.05 15.20 -4.24
CA ASN A 282 -5.35 14.94 -2.98
C ASN A 282 -6.33 15.02 -1.81
N LEU A 283 -6.51 13.92 -1.08
CA LEU A 283 -7.48 13.81 0.01
C LEU A 283 -6.97 14.31 1.37
N GLY A 284 -5.69 14.73 1.46
CA GLY A 284 -5.08 15.22 2.71
C GLY A 284 -4.83 14.13 3.76
N TYR A 285 -4.52 14.55 4.99
CA TYR A 285 -4.50 13.71 6.20
C TYR A 285 -5.20 14.51 7.30
N GLY A 286 -6.23 13.97 7.93
CA GLY A 286 -7.01 14.70 8.94
C GLY A 286 -8.28 13.97 9.37
N GLN A 287 -8.82 14.36 10.53
CA GLN A 287 -10.13 13.92 10.99
C GLN A 287 -11.22 14.45 10.05
N PRO A 288 -12.32 13.70 9.83
CA PRO A 288 -13.52 14.32 9.28
C PRO A 288 -13.92 15.52 10.15
N ILE A 289 -14.43 16.57 9.50
CA ILE A 289 -14.91 17.77 10.18
C ILE A 289 -15.91 17.33 11.27
N PRO A 290 -15.76 17.75 12.54
CA PRO A 290 -16.74 17.43 13.57
C PRO A 290 -18.08 18.06 13.16
N GLY A 291 -19.07 17.24 12.81
CA GLY A 291 -20.39 17.75 12.41
C GLY A 291 -21.28 16.84 11.56
N SER A 292 -20.83 15.68 11.09
CA SER A 292 -21.68 14.74 10.33
C SER A 292 -22.21 13.58 11.20
N GLN A 293 -22.84 13.93 12.32
CA GLN A 293 -23.84 13.06 12.93
C GLN A 293 -25.13 13.87 13.02
N GLU A 294 -26.01 13.65 12.05
CA GLU A 294 -27.46 13.71 12.24
C GLU A 294 -28.01 12.33 11.87
#